data_AF-A0A2H6HVR1-F1
#
_entry.id   AF-A0A2H6HVR1-F1
#
_cell.length_a   1.000
_cell.length_b   1.000
_cell.length_c   1.000
_cell.angle_alpha   90.00
_cell.angle_beta   90.00
_cell.angle_gamma   90.00
#
_symmetry.space_group_name_H-M   'P 1'
#
loop_
_entity.id
_entity.type
_entity.pdbx_description
1 polymer ?
#
loop_
_entity_poly.entity_id
_entity_poly.type
_entity_poly.pdbx_seq_one_letter_code
_entity_poly.pdbx_strand_id
1 'polypeptide(L)'
;MDYLTGTPVMVEYPVEFKYDLTNEEDVNRWIREHPESYSNPRGTGIDILDRNARYFRWEVIYTRRELEAILKRKLGFDIGTLIAISPVKRGVSGRIIELELLGSHRNHIIHGELNIRRALSETALYSSCFVVDMIMGDLGEPVELKFIGAGFGHGVGLDQTATGAMAVAGMEYKDILARFYNNAKVEKIW
;
A
#
# COMPACT_ATOMS: atom_id res chain seq x y z
N MET A 1 18.08 0.14 -12.82
CA MET A 1 17.67 1.55 -13.02
C MET A 1 16.26 1.66 -12.48
N ASP A 2 16.11 2.06 -11.23
CA ASP A 2 14.79 2.22 -10.61
C ASP A 2 14.24 3.61 -11.00
N TYR A 3 13.53 3.67 -12.11
CA TYR A 3 12.86 4.89 -12.59
C TYR A 3 11.52 5.15 -11.86
N LEU A 4 11.21 4.34 -10.84
CA LEU A 4 9.92 4.30 -10.16
C LEU A 4 10.12 4.60 -8.68
N THR A 5 9.82 5.83 -8.29
CA THR A 5 9.73 6.23 -6.88
C THR A 5 8.28 6.03 -6.45
N GLY A 6 7.94 4.88 -5.87
CA GLY A 6 6.59 4.60 -5.40
C GLY A 6 6.24 5.29 -4.08
N THR A 7 6.73 6.52 -3.90
CA THR A 7 6.48 7.42 -2.76
C THR A 7 5.32 8.37 -3.10
N PRO A 8 4.58 8.87 -2.11
CA PRO A 8 3.52 9.85 -2.35
C PRO A 8 4.08 11.12 -2.99
N VAL A 9 3.28 11.77 -3.83
CA VAL A 9 3.69 13.02 -4.49
C VAL A 9 3.44 14.19 -3.54
N MET A 10 4.49 14.61 -2.83
CA MET A 10 4.43 15.70 -1.85
C MET A 10 4.13 17.06 -2.53
N VAL A 11 3.41 17.94 -1.82
CA VAL A 11 3.06 19.28 -2.32
C VAL A 11 4.30 20.17 -2.41
N GLU A 12 5.06 20.27 -1.32
CA GLU A 12 6.38 20.90 -1.36
C GLU A 12 7.34 20.04 -2.22
N TYR A 13 8.13 20.69 -3.08
CA TYR A 13 9.14 20.00 -3.88
C TYR A 13 10.34 20.92 -4.20
N PRO A 14 11.58 20.41 -4.05
CA PRO A 14 11.92 19.06 -3.59
C PRO A 14 11.71 18.90 -2.08
N VAL A 15 10.92 17.90 -1.67
CA VAL A 15 10.90 17.40 -0.28
C VAL A 15 11.78 16.16 -0.25
N GLU A 16 12.76 16.18 0.63
CA GLU A 16 13.55 15.00 0.94
C GLU A 16 12.62 13.99 1.64
N PHE A 17 12.24 12.94 0.91
CA PHE A 17 11.43 11.87 1.47
C PHE A 17 12.27 11.09 2.48
N LYS A 18 12.05 11.37 3.75
CA LYS A 18 12.93 10.96 4.87
C LYS A 18 12.83 9.50 5.29
N TYR A 19 11.99 8.69 4.64
CA TYR A 19 11.72 7.31 5.03
C TYR A 19 12.34 6.32 4.04
N ASP A 20 13.00 5.29 4.56
CA ASP A 20 13.34 4.09 3.81
C ASP A 20 12.15 3.14 3.81
N LEU A 21 11.37 3.12 2.72
CA LEU A 21 10.19 2.24 2.62
C LEU A 21 10.54 0.75 2.47
N THR A 22 11.82 0.39 2.41
CA THR A 22 12.23 -1.02 2.51
C THR A 22 12.34 -1.50 3.96
N ASN A 23 12.33 -0.56 4.92
CA ASN A 23 12.43 -0.82 6.35
C ASN A 23 11.04 -0.81 7.04
N GLU A 24 10.75 -1.83 7.87
CA GLU A 24 9.44 -1.97 8.54
C GLU A 24 9.12 -0.84 9.51
N GLU A 25 10.10 -0.35 10.27
CA GLU A 25 9.87 0.73 11.26
C GLU A 25 9.53 2.05 10.56
N ASP A 26 10.23 2.35 9.46
CA ASP A 26 10.00 3.53 8.64
C ASP A 26 8.63 3.48 7.95
N VAL A 27 8.26 2.34 7.37
CA VAL A 27 6.94 2.15 6.78
C VAL A 27 5.84 2.27 7.84
N ASN A 28 6.03 1.70 9.03
CA ASN A 28 5.05 1.78 10.11
C ASN A 28 4.82 3.23 10.55
N ARG A 29 5.89 4.03 10.68
CA ARG A 29 5.76 5.47 10.97
C ARG A 29 5.06 6.19 9.83
N TRP A 30 5.52 6.02 8.60
CA TRP A 30 4.99 6.72 7.42
C TRP A 30 3.51 6.40 7.14
N ILE A 31 3.09 5.14 7.27
CA ILE A 31 1.69 4.75 7.05
C ILE A 31 0.76 5.38 8.09
N ARG A 32 1.23 5.63 9.31
CA ARG A 32 0.39 6.27 10.35
C ARG A 32 0.37 7.79 10.24
N GLU A 33 1.28 8.37 9.47
CA GLU A 33 1.27 9.79 9.16
C GLU A 33 0.28 10.14 8.05
N HIS A 34 -0.16 11.41 8.06
CA HIS A 34 -1.07 12.00 7.08
C HIS A 34 -0.46 13.28 6.50
N PRO A 35 0.69 13.19 5.80
CA PRO A 35 1.32 14.37 5.24
C PRO A 35 0.47 15.00 4.14
N GLU A 36 0.65 16.31 3.95
CA GLU A 36 0.09 17.01 2.81
C GLU A 36 0.76 16.52 1.52
N SER A 37 -0.04 15.98 0.60
CA SER A 37 0.45 15.44 -0.66
C SER A 37 -0.64 15.51 -1.72
N TYR A 38 -0.24 15.63 -2.98
CA TYR A 38 -1.14 15.49 -4.12
C TYR A 38 -1.77 14.09 -4.18
N SER A 39 -1.12 13.08 -3.59
CA SER A 39 -1.68 11.73 -3.43
C SER A 39 -2.81 11.62 -2.39
N ASN A 40 -3.08 12.68 -1.62
CA ASN A 40 -4.18 12.78 -0.63
C ASN A 40 -5.02 14.05 -0.86
N PRO A 41 -5.61 14.25 -2.06
CA PRO A 41 -6.30 15.49 -2.36
C PRO A 41 -7.58 15.60 -1.54
N ARG A 42 -7.78 16.73 -0.86
CA ARG A 42 -9.03 17.02 -0.14
C ARG A 42 -9.46 18.46 -0.41
N GLY A 43 -10.75 18.64 -0.66
CA GLY A 43 -11.32 19.95 -0.94
C GLY A 43 -10.91 20.50 -2.30
N THR A 44 -10.67 19.64 -3.30
CA THR A 44 -10.28 20.10 -4.64
C THR A 44 -11.48 20.63 -5.45
N GLY A 45 -12.71 20.37 -5.00
CA GLY A 45 -13.93 20.70 -5.75
C GLY A 45 -14.19 19.76 -6.93
N ILE A 46 -13.46 18.66 -7.01
CA ILE A 46 -13.57 17.64 -8.05
C ILE A 46 -13.88 16.32 -7.37
N ASP A 47 -15.15 15.91 -7.44
CA ASP A 47 -15.71 14.78 -6.67
C ASP A 47 -14.87 13.49 -6.76
N ILE A 48 -14.37 13.13 -7.95
CA ILE A 48 -13.57 11.91 -8.11
C ILE A 48 -12.23 11.98 -7.36
N LEU A 49 -11.59 13.15 -7.31
CA LEU A 49 -10.31 13.33 -6.60
C LEU A 49 -10.55 13.29 -5.09
N ASP A 50 -11.53 14.03 -4.62
CA ASP A 50 -11.90 14.08 -3.20
C ASP A 50 -12.31 12.70 -2.67
N ARG A 51 -13.03 11.90 -3.47
CA ARG A 51 -13.35 10.50 -3.11
C ARG A 51 -12.13 9.59 -3.10
N ASN A 52 -11.15 9.80 -3.98
CA ASN A 52 -9.93 8.99 -4.03
C ASN A 52 -9.01 9.20 -2.82
N ALA A 53 -9.16 10.31 -2.08
CA ALA A 53 -8.42 10.58 -0.84
C ALA A 53 -8.55 9.44 0.19
N ARG A 54 -9.67 8.72 0.19
CA ARG A 54 -9.91 7.57 1.07
C ARG A 54 -8.94 6.41 0.85
N TYR A 55 -8.29 6.36 -0.31
CA TYR A 55 -7.29 5.35 -0.62
C TYR A 55 -5.90 5.72 -0.12
N PHE A 56 -5.66 6.98 0.23
CA PHE A 56 -4.36 7.42 0.72
C PHE A 56 -3.97 6.68 2.00
N ARG A 57 -4.92 6.56 2.92
CA ARG A 57 -4.84 5.71 4.12
C ARG A 57 -6.14 4.95 4.27
N TRP A 58 -6.05 3.64 4.43
CA TRP A 58 -7.19 2.75 4.57
C TRP A 58 -6.95 1.76 5.70
N GLU A 59 -8.04 1.22 6.22
CA GLU A 59 -8.02 0.28 7.33
C GLU A 59 -8.98 -0.87 7.05
N VAL A 60 -8.56 -2.10 7.34
CA VAL A 60 -9.41 -3.29 7.31
C VAL A 60 -9.13 -4.11 8.55
N ILE A 61 -10.18 -4.55 9.23
CA ILE A 61 -10.10 -5.36 10.44
C ILE A 61 -10.74 -6.72 10.17
N TYR A 62 -10.07 -7.78 10.61
CA TYR A 62 -10.61 -9.13 10.61
C TYR A 62 -10.42 -9.75 11.99
N THR A 63 -11.42 -10.50 12.46
CA THR A 63 -11.15 -11.51 13.47
C THR A 63 -10.19 -12.56 12.90
N ARG A 64 -9.41 -13.23 13.75
CA ARG A 64 -8.52 -14.31 13.31
C ARG A 64 -9.27 -15.35 12.46
N ARG A 65 -10.46 -15.77 12.91
CA ARG A 65 -11.26 -16.81 12.25
C ARG A 65 -11.76 -16.38 10.86
N GLU A 66 -12.14 -15.12 10.69
CA GLU A 66 -12.53 -14.60 9.38
C GLU A 66 -11.35 -14.63 8.41
N LEU A 67 -10.17 -14.19 8.86
CA LEU A 67 -8.97 -14.20 8.04
C LEU A 67 -8.52 -15.62 7.69
N GLU A 68 -8.54 -16.56 8.65
CA GLU A 68 -8.26 -17.98 8.41
C GLU A 68 -9.20 -18.55 7.33
N ALA A 69 -10.49 -18.22 7.39
CA ALA A 69 -11.47 -18.69 6.42
C ALA A 69 -11.20 -18.13 5.01
N ILE A 70 -10.82 -16.84 4.91
CA ILE A 70 -10.40 -16.21 3.65
C ILE A 70 -9.15 -16.90 3.11
N LEU A 71 -8.10 -17.01 3.95
CA LEU A 71 -6.83 -17.63 3.59
C LEU A 71 -7.04 -19.06 3.08
N LYS A 72 -7.84 -19.87 3.77
CA LYS A 72 -8.15 -21.24 3.36
C LYS A 72 -8.81 -21.30 1.98
N ARG A 73 -9.78 -20.42 1.71
CA ARG A 73 -10.43 -20.33 0.39
C ARG A 73 -9.48 -19.87 -0.71
N LYS A 74 -8.66 -18.84 -0.43
CA LYS A 74 -7.80 -18.20 -1.43
C LYS A 74 -6.53 -18.99 -1.74
N LEU A 75 -5.96 -19.65 -0.74
CA LEU A 75 -4.74 -20.46 -0.89
C LEU A 75 -5.02 -21.90 -1.32
N GLY A 76 -6.25 -22.39 -1.10
CA GLY A 76 -6.64 -23.77 -1.46
C GLY A 76 -6.13 -24.84 -0.48
N PHE A 77 -5.60 -24.43 0.68
CA PHE A 77 -5.19 -25.33 1.75
C PHE A 77 -5.37 -24.67 3.12
N ASP A 78 -5.35 -25.47 4.17
CA ASP A 78 -5.56 -25.01 5.54
C ASP A 78 -4.21 -24.77 6.24
N ILE A 79 -3.98 -23.55 6.73
CA ILE A 79 -2.81 -23.22 7.56
C ILE A 79 -3.00 -23.60 9.04
N GLY A 80 -4.21 -23.99 9.41
CA GLY A 80 -4.61 -24.20 10.80
C GLY A 80 -4.87 -22.87 11.49
N THR A 81 -4.58 -22.82 12.78
CA THR A 81 -4.68 -21.61 13.58
C THR A 81 -3.60 -20.63 13.16
N LEU A 82 -3.97 -19.42 12.76
CA LEU A 82 -3.04 -18.34 12.46
C LEU A 82 -2.35 -17.90 13.75
N ILE A 83 -1.02 -18.00 13.76
CA ILE A 83 -0.14 -17.63 14.88
C ILE A 83 0.44 -16.25 14.64
N ALA A 84 0.91 -15.98 13.41
CA ALA A 84 1.45 -14.67 13.03
C ALA A 84 1.33 -14.42 11.53
N ILE A 85 1.32 -13.15 11.17
CA ILE A 85 1.46 -12.64 9.81
C ILE A 85 2.56 -11.58 9.82
N SER A 86 3.56 -11.70 8.95
CA SER A 86 4.72 -10.82 9.00
C SER A 86 5.25 -10.53 7.60
N PRO A 87 5.45 -9.25 7.24
CA PRO A 87 6.20 -8.89 6.04
C PRO A 87 7.63 -9.43 6.14
N VAL A 88 8.04 -10.18 5.12
CA VAL A 88 9.43 -10.68 5.00
C VAL A 88 10.25 -9.72 4.15
N LYS A 89 9.65 -9.18 3.09
CA LYS A 89 10.33 -8.30 2.15
C LYS A 89 9.41 -7.26 1.56
N ARG A 90 9.90 -6.02 1.47
CA ARG A 90 9.27 -4.91 0.76
C ARG A 90 10.07 -4.50 -0.46
N GLY A 91 9.37 -3.99 -1.48
CA GLY A 91 10.00 -3.23 -2.55
C GLY A 91 10.22 -1.77 -2.14
N VAL A 92 10.94 -1.02 -2.98
CA VAL A 92 11.28 0.41 -2.76
C VAL A 92 10.08 1.33 -2.55
N SER A 93 8.86 0.89 -2.93
CA SER A 93 7.62 1.63 -2.73
C SER A 93 6.87 1.28 -1.42
N GLY A 94 7.48 0.54 -0.49
CA GLY A 94 6.82 0.07 0.74
C GLY A 94 5.84 -1.08 0.55
N ARG A 95 5.63 -1.54 -0.69
CA ARG A 95 4.76 -2.66 -0.99
C ARG A 95 5.43 -3.96 -0.58
N ILE A 96 4.71 -4.77 0.19
CA ILE A 96 5.15 -6.11 0.54
C ILE A 96 5.17 -6.96 -0.73
N ILE A 97 6.30 -7.62 -0.96
CA ILE A 97 6.52 -8.56 -2.06
C ILE A 97 6.73 -9.99 -1.57
N GLU A 98 7.02 -10.18 -0.29
CA GLU A 98 7.03 -11.48 0.38
C GLU A 98 6.39 -11.33 1.77
N LEU A 99 5.36 -12.12 2.03
CA LEU A 99 4.60 -12.12 3.27
C LEU A 99 4.56 -13.54 3.85
N GLU A 100 4.98 -13.70 5.10
CA GLU A 100 4.92 -14.98 5.80
C GLU A 100 3.66 -15.08 6.65
N LEU A 101 3.02 -16.25 6.57
CA LEU A 101 1.94 -16.71 7.43
C LEU A 101 2.47 -17.86 8.27
N LEU A 102 2.46 -17.71 9.59
CA LEU A 102 2.75 -18.76 10.54
C LEU A 102 1.44 -19.40 11.00
N GLY A 103 1.29 -20.70 10.75
CA GLY A 103 0.08 -21.45 11.05
C GLY A 103 0.38 -22.73 11.82
N SER A 104 -0.57 -23.20 12.63
CA SER A 104 -0.37 -24.40 13.46
C SER A 104 -0.20 -25.70 12.65
N HIS A 105 -0.69 -25.75 11.41
CA HIS A 105 -0.50 -26.92 10.54
C HIS A 105 0.68 -26.74 9.60
N ARG A 106 0.88 -25.52 9.08
CA ARG A 106 1.98 -25.18 8.19
C ARG A 106 2.21 -23.67 8.14
N ASN A 107 3.45 -23.32 7.84
CA ASN A 107 3.80 -21.98 7.41
C ASN A 107 3.62 -21.85 5.89
N HIS A 108 3.43 -20.62 5.43
CA HIS A 108 3.36 -20.31 4.00
C HIS A 108 3.88 -18.90 3.71
N ILE A 109 4.70 -18.77 2.67
CA ILE A 109 5.13 -17.48 2.14
C ILE A 109 4.36 -17.18 0.87
N ILE A 110 3.70 -16.02 0.84
CA ILE A 110 3.01 -15.50 -0.33
C ILE A 110 3.96 -14.52 -1.03
N HIS A 111 4.27 -14.79 -2.30
CA HIS A 111 5.11 -13.95 -3.13
C HIS A 111 4.28 -13.08 -4.08
N GLY A 112 4.72 -11.84 -4.27
CA GLY A 112 4.12 -10.89 -5.21
C GLY A 112 2.98 -10.07 -4.60
N GLU A 113 3.04 -8.76 -4.84
CA GLU A 113 2.10 -7.76 -4.31
C GLU A 113 0.63 -8.11 -4.59
N LEU A 114 0.32 -8.53 -5.82
CA LEU A 114 -1.05 -8.86 -6.23
C LEU A 114 -1.58 -10.12 -5.54
N ASN A 115 -0.73 -11.13 -5.37
CA ASN A 115 -1.10 -12.37 -4.71
C ASN A 115 -1.38 -12.12 -3.23
N ILE A 116 -0.54 -11.31 -2.57
CA ILE A 116 -0.74 -10.90 -1.17
C ILE A 116 -2.10 -10.22 -1.01
N ARG A 117 -2.42 -9.24 -1.88
CA ARG A 117 -3.69 -8.51 -1.82
C ARG A 117 -4.90 -9.42 -1.97
N ARG A 118 -4.83 -10.39 -2.90
CA ARG A 118 -5.91 -11.35 -3.18
C ARG A 118 -6.07 -12.43 -2.13
N ALA A 119 -4.98 -12.81 -1.45
CA ALA A 119 -5.00 -13.84 -0.42
C ALA A 119 -5.63 -13.35 0.89
N LEU A 120 -5.49 -12.06 1.20
CA LEU A 120 -5.91 -11.47 2.47
C LEU A 120 -7.32 -10.84 2.46
N SER A 121 -8.06 -10.95 1.36
CA SER A 121 -9.41 -10.36 1.23
C SER A 121 -10.25 -11.12 0.22
N GLU A 122 -11.58 -11.04 0.31
CA GLU A 122 -12.48 -11.69 -0.65
C GLU A 122 -12.34 -11.14 -2.07
N THR A 123 -12.03 -9.86 -2.22
CA THR A 123 -11.81 -9.23 -3.52
C THR A 123 -10.32 -9.02 -3.74
N ALA A 124 -9.76 -7.99 -3.10
CA ALA A 124 -8.34 -7.71 -2.95
C ALA A 124 -8.19 -6.51 -2.01
N LEU A 125 -7.15 -6.50 -1.19
CA LEU A 125 -6.74 -5.26 -0.50
C LEU A 125 -6.38 -4.17 -1.53
N TYR A 126 -6.58 -2.90 -1.17
CA TYR A 126 -6.29 -1.78 -2.07
C TYR A 126 -4.82 -1.78 -2.51
N SER A 127 -3.89 -2.06 -1.61
CA SER A 127 -2.47 -2.24 -1.93
C SER A 127 -1.85 -3.32 -1.03
N SER A 128 -0.62 -3.75 -1.35
CA SER A 128 0.21 -4.52 -0.42
C SER A 128 1.12 -3.61 0.43
N CYS A 129 0.92 -2.29 0.40
CA CYS A 129 1.64 -1.34 1.24
C CYS A 129 0.83 -1.15 2.53
N PHE A 130 1.02 -2.06 3.48
CA PHE A 130 0.35 -2.01 4.78
C PHE A 130 1.26 -2.46 5.92
N VAL A 131 0.86 -2.13 7.14
CA VAL A 131 1.32 -2.75 8.39
C VAL A 131 0.17 -3.50 9.05
N VAL A 132 0.48 -4.45 9.93
CA VAL A 132 -0.51 -5.26 10.63
C VAL A 132 -0.35 -5.09 12.13
N ASP A 133 -1.39 -4.59 12.78
CA ASP A 133 -1.53 -4.64 14.23
C ASP A 133 -2.25 -5.94 14.60
N MET A 134 -1.59 -6.81 15.37
CA MET A 134 -2.19 -8.03 15.90
C MET A 134 -2.59 -7.81 17.34
N ILE A 135 -3.88 -7.95 17.63
CA ILE A 135 -4.41 -7.91 19.00
C ILE A 135 -4.36 -9.34 19.52
N MET A 136 -3.63 -9.54 20.60
CA MET A 136 -3.42 -10.85 21.23
C MET A 136 -4.46 -11.08 22.33
N GLY A 137 -4.95 -12.31 22.43
CA GLY A 137 -5.79 -12.77 23.52
C GLY A 137 -4.98 -13.21 24.74
N ASP A 138 -5.69 -13.59 25.80
CA ASP A 138 -5.11 -13.96 27.09
C ASP A 138 -4.17 -15.18 27.04
N LEU A 139 -4.31 -16.04 26.03
CA LEU A 139 -3.49 -17.24 25.84
C LEU A 139 -2.33 -17.01 24.85
N GLY A 140 -2.09 -15.76 24.43
CA GLY A 140 -0.99 -15.40 23.54
C GLY A 140 -1.24 -15.71 22.06
N GLU A 141 -2.51 -15.91 21.67
CA GLU A 141 -2.93 -16.09 20.29
C GLU A 141 -3.53 -14.81 19.69
N PRO A 142 -3.39 -14.54 18.38
CA PRO A 142 -4.04 -13.39 17.78
C PRO A 142 -5.57 -13.61 17.75
N VAL A 143 -6.33 -12.62 18.19
CA VAL A 143 -7.80 -12.63 18.15
C VAL A 143 -8.36 -11.74 17.05
N GLU A 144 -7.65 -10.64 16.76
CA GLU A 144 -8.00 -9.67 15.73
C GLU A 144 -6.73 -9.17 15.02
N LEU A 145 -6.86 -8.94 13.72
CA LEU A 145 -5.82 -8.41 12.86
C LEU A 145 -6.33 -7.16 12.17
N LYS A 146 -5.59 -6.08 12.37
CA LYS A 146 -5.89 -4.76 11.83
C LYS A 146 -4.84 -4.39 10.79
N PHE A 147 -5.25 -4.37 9.53
CA PHE A 147 -4.44 -3.97 8.39
C PHE A 147 -4.59 -2.46 8.20
N ILE A 148 -3.49 -1.73 8.33
CA ILE A 148 -3.42 -0.28 8.10
C ILE A 148 -2.57 -0.06 6.87
N GLY A 149 -3.18 0.44 5.80
CA GLY A 149 -2.54 0.49 4.50
C GLY A 149 -2.56 1.85 3.84
N ALA A 150 -1.73 1.96 2.80
CA ALA A 150 -1.51 3.18 2.05
C ALA A 150 -1.62 2.97 0.54
N GLY A 151 -2.33 3.88 -0.12
CA GLY A 151 -2.52 3.90 -1.56
C GLY A 151 -3.42 2.79 -2.10
N PHE A 152 -3.70 2.87 -3.41
CA PHE A 152 -4.47 1.89 -4.17
C PHE A 152 -3.74 1.53 -5.46
N GLY A 153 -3.59 0.24 -5.74
CA GLY A 153 -2.92 -0.29 -6.93
C GLY A 153 -1.47 -0.72 -6.71
N HIS A 154 -0.82 -1.12 -7.81
CA HIS A 154 0.53 -1.70 -7.82
C HIS A 154 1.66 -0.67 -7.64
N GLY A 155 1.34 0.64 -7.77
CA GLY A 155 2.24 1.79 -7.55
C GLY A 155 3.50 1.80 -8.38
N VAL A 156 3.31 1.58 -9.67
CA VAL A 156 4.33 1.78 -10.70
C VAL A 156 3.77 2.81 -11.68
N GLY A 157 4.58 3.80 -12.04
CA GLY A 157 4.27 4.82 -13.03
C GLY A 157 3.53 5.99 -12.42
N LEU A 158 2.39 6.33 -13.03
CA LEU A 158 1.63 7.53 -12.72
C LEU A 158 0.63 7.31 -11.57
N ASP A 159 0.70 8.13 -10.52
CA ASP A 159 -0.42 8.27 -9.58
C ASP A 159 -1.48 9.17 -10.22
N GLN A 160 -2.58 8.55 -10.65
CA GLN A 160 -3.70 9.24 -11.30
C GLN A 160 -4.36 10.28 -10.40
N THR A 161 -4.44 10.01 -9.10
CA THR A 161 -5.05 10.92 -8.13
C THR A 161 -4.16 12.15 -7.94
N ALA A 162 -2.86 11.93 -7.74
CA ALA A 162 -1.89 13.03 -7.67
C ALA A 162 -1.78 13.83 -8.96
N THR A 163 -1.86 13.16 -10.12
CA THR A 163 -1.88 13.83 -11.43
C THR A 163 -3.06 14.79 -11.56
N GLY A 164 -4.27 14.32 -11.23
CA GLY A 164 -5.44 15.19 -11.24
C GLY A 164 -5.35 16.34 -10.24
N ALA A 165 -4.85 16.08 -9.03
CA ALA A 165 -4.67 17.10 -8.01
C ALA A 165 -3.65 18.18 -8.42
N MET A 166 -2.52 17.78 -9.02
CA MET A 166 -1.54 18.72 -9.58
C MET A 166 -2.12 19.54 -10.74
N ALA A 167 -2.93 18.94 -11.61
CA ALA A 167 -3.60 19.65 -12.69
C ALA A 167 -4.62 20.69 -12.17
N VAL A 168 -5.39 20.35 -11.13
CA VAL A 168 -6.28 21.30 -10.44
C VAL A 168 -5.49 22.43 -9.79
N ALA A 169 -4.29 22.15 -9.29
CA ALA A 169 -3.35 23.16 -8.78
C ALA A 169 -2.67 24.00 -9.89
N GLY A 170 -3.02 23.80 -11.16
CA GLY A 170 -2.52 24.58 -12.29
C GLY A 170 -1.18 24.13 -12.85
N MET A 171 -0.70 22.93 -12.50
CA MET A 171 0.56 22.40 -13.06
C MET A 171 0.39 21.93 -14.50
N GLU A 172 1.39 22.23 -15.33
CA GLU A 172 1.44 21.78 -16.72
C GLU A 172 1.73 20.28 -16.83
N TYR A 173 1.19 19.63 -17.86
CA TYR A 173 1.32 18.18 -18.03
C TYR A 173 2.79 17.70 -18.10
N LYS A 174 3.69 18.53 -18.64
CA LYS A 174 5.12 18.19 -18.73
C LYS A 174 5.77 18.11 -17.34
N ASP A 175 5.43 19.06 -16.47
CA ASP A 175 5.94 19.11 -15.10
C ASP A 175 5.37 17.96 -14.27
N ILE A 176 4.09 17.64 -14.48
CA ILE A 176 3.44 16.48 -13.87
C ILE A 176 4.14 15.18 -14.28
N LEU A 177 4.36 14.95 -15.58
CA LEU A 177 5.04 13.73 -16.06
C LEU A 177 6.47 13.62 -15.52
N ALA A 178 7.18 14.74 -15.43
CA ALA A 178 8.52 14.79 -14.86
C ALA A 178 8.58 14.37 -13.38
N ARG A 179 7.46 14.45 -12.62
CA ARG A 179 7.38 13.92 -11.25
C ARG A 179 7.37 12.39 -11.17
N PHE A 180 6.90 11.71 -12.21
CA PHE A 180 6.68 10.25 -12.19
C PHE A 180 7.70 9.46 -13.01
N TYR A 181 8.20 10.08 -14.09
CA TYR A 181 9.06 9.43 -15.05
C TYR A 181 10.42 10.11 -15.06
N ASN A 182 11.26 9.73 -14.11
CA ASN A 182 12.61 10.26 -14.00
C ASN A 182 13.37 10.07 -15.32
N ASN A 183 13.96 11.16 -15.83
CA ASN A 183 14.70 11.22 -17.09
C ASN A 183 13.89 10.99 -18.37
N ALA A 184 12.57 10.93 -18.31
CA ALA A 184 11.73 10.87 -19.51
C ALA A 184 11.68 12.23 -20.21
N LYS A 185 11.58 12.21 -21.55
CA LYS A 185 11.39 13.40 -22.39
C LYS A 185 10.11 13.23 -23.20
N VAL A 186 9.32 14.29 -23.27
CA VAL A 186 8.16 14.35 -24.15
C VAL A 186 8.64 14.72 -25.55
N GLU A 187 8.42 13.84 -26.51
CA GLU A 187 8.77 14.05 -27.92
C GLU A 187 7.52 14.07 -28.80
N LYS A 188 7.50 15.00 -29.77
CA LYS A 188 6.48 15.05 -30.80
C LYS A 188 6.86 14.08 -31.90
N ILE A 189 6.08 13.02 -32.07
CA ILE A 189 6.34 11.95 -33.02
C ILE A 189 5.66 12.14 -34.39
N TRP A 190 4.79 13.16 -34.52
CA TRP A 190 4.21 13.67 -35.77
C TRP A 190 3.74 15.11 -35.57
#